data_AF-A0A7X5DXW4-F1
#
_entry.id   AF-A0A7X5DXW4-F1
#
_cell.length_a   1.000
_cell.length_b   1.000
_cell.length_c   1.000
_cell.angle_alpha   90.00
_cell.angle_beta   90.00
_cell.angle_gamma   90.00
#
_symmetry.space_group_name_H-M   'P 1'
#
loop_
_entity.id
_entity.type
_entity.pdbx_description
1 polymer ?
#
loop_
_entity_poly.entity_id
_entity_poly.type
_entity_poly.pdbx_seq_one_letter_code
_entity_poly.pdbx_strand_id
1 'polypeptide(L)' 'MHMINDKGEAVYFNPIRKNGKDQWLIQGIGSTIVLGRDRQRRKSRTFTQYSQAERYLAKHGFRAD' A
#
# COMPACT_ATOMS: atom_id res chain seq x y z
N MET A 1 -9.88 -0.99 -1.16
CA MET A 1 -10.03 0.46 -1.37
C MET A 1 -9.11 0.88 -2.51
N HIS A 2 -9.64 1.52 -3.56
CA HIS A 2 -8.81 2.14 -4.58
C HIS A 2 -8.32 3.50 -4.05
N MET A 3 -7.08 3.85 -4.32
CA MET A 3 -6.48 5.08 -3.80
C MET A 3 -5.54 5.68 -4.83
N ILE A 4 -5.54 7.01 -4.92
CA ILE A 4 -4.74 7.78 -5.87
C ILE A 4 -3.91 8.83 -5.14
N ASN A 5 -2.81 9.27 -5.76
CA ASN A 5 -2.03 10.42 -5.28
C ASN A 5 -1.94 11.50 -6.37
N ASP A 6 -1.41 12.68 -5.99
CA ASP A 6 -1.31 13.85 -6.87
C ASP A 6 -0.36 13.64 -8.08
N LYS A 7 0.39 12.53 -8.13
CA LYS A 7 1.26 12.15 -9.25
C LYS A 7 0.55 11.26 -10.28
N GLY A 8 -0.71 10.91 -10.04
CA GLY A 8 -1.46 9.97 -10.86
C GLY A 8 -1.08 8.50 -10.62
N GLU A 9 -0.32 8.21 -9.56
CA GLU A 9 -0.08 6.82 -9.13
C GLU A 9 -1.34 6.31 -8.42
N ALA A 10 -1.57 5.00 -8.52
CA ALA A 10 -2.74 4.36 -7.92
C ALA A 10 -2.38 3.06 -7.22
N VAL A 11 -3.07 2.76 -6.12
CA VAL A 11 -2.92 1.53 -5.35
C VAL A 11 -4.27 0.95 -4.93
N TYR A 12 -4.32 -0.36 -4.76
CA TYR A 12 -5.33 -0.99 -3.93
C TYR A 12 -4.81 -1.14 -2.51
N PHE A 13 -5.62 -0.72 -1.54
CA PHE A 13 -5.43 -0.98 -0.12
C PHE A 13 -6.50 -1.95 0.39
N ASN A 14 -6.09 -3.16 0.76
CA ASN A 14 -7.00 -4.24 1.13
C ASN A 14 -6.56 -4.92 2.44
N PRO A 15 -7.49 -5.19 3.37
CA PRO A 15 -7.23 -6.16 4.43
C PRO A 15 -7.15 -7.56 3.81
N ILE A 16 -6.19 -8.37 4.28
CA ILE A 16 -6.02 -9.76 3.87
C ILE A 16 -5.78 -10.62 5.12
N ARG A 17 -6.04 -11.92 5.01
CA ARG A 17 -5.67 -12.89 6.04
C ARG A 17 -4.59 -13.82 5.52
N LYS A 18 -3.47 -13.90 6.24
CA LYS A 18 -2.34 -14.76 5.87
C LYS A 18 -1.81 -15.44 7.12
N ASN A 19 -1.67 -16.77 7.07
CA ASN A 19 -1.26 -17.62 8.19
C ASN A 19 -2.10 -17.35 9.46
N GLY A 20 -3.42 -17.21 9.29
CA GLY A 20 -4.37 -16.97 10.39
C GLY A 20 -4.30 -15.57 11.02
N LYS A 21 -3.52 -14.64 10.47
CA LYS A 21 -3.38 -13.27 10.98
C LYS A 21 -3.87 -12.26 9.96
N ASP A 22 -4.53 -11.22 10.45
CA ASP A 22 -4.93 -10.08 9.64
C ASP A 22 -3.70 -9.24 9.28
N GLN A 23 -3.65 -8.83 8.02
CA GLN A 23 -2.59 -8.04 7.44
C GLN A 23 -3.19 -7.05 6.46
N TRP A 24 -2.39 -6.05 6.08
CA TRP A 24 -2.84 -4.94 5.25
C TRP A 24 -1.95 -4.84 4.02
N LEU A 25 -2.54 -5.13 2.86
CA LEU A 25 -1.87 -5.16 1.56
C LEU A 25 -2.05 -3.81 0.86
N ILE A 26 -0.93 -3.23 0.43
CA ILE A 26 -0.88 -2.14 -0.53
C ILE A 26 -0.34 -2.72 -1.83
N GLN A 27 -1.11 -2.65 -2.91
CA GLN A 27 -0.76 -3.18 -4.22
C GLN A 27 -0.78 -2.05 -5.26
N GLY A 28 0.35 -1.81 -5.91
CA GLY A 28 0.45 -0.83 -6.99
C GLY A 28 -0.37 -1.24 -8.21
N ILE A 29 -1.04 -0.26 -8.81
CA ILE A 29 -1.82 -0.41 -10.04
C ILE A 29 -0.99 0.11 -11.21
N GLY A 30 -1.02 -0.61 -12.33
CA GLY A 30 -0.27 -0.26 -13.54
C GLY A 30 1.24 -0.19 -13.31
N SER A 31 1.84 0.95 -13.64
CA SER A 31 3.27 1.21 -13.47
C SER A 31 3.67 1.60 -12.05
N THR A 32 2.70 1.86 -11.15
CA THR A 32 2.96 2.29 -9.77
C THR A 32 3.90 1.34 -9.04
N ILE A 33 4.88 1.90 -8.34
CA ILE A 33 5.87 1.17 -7.55
C ILE A 33 5.60 1.41 -6.07
N VAL A 34 5.56 0.31 -5.32
CA VAL A 34 5.46 0.34 -3.86
C VAL A 34 6.86 0.10 -3.29
N LEU A 35 7.38 1.09 -2.57
CA LEU A 35 8.68 1.00 -1.90
C LEU A 35 8.61 0.07 -0.66
N GLY A 36 9.49 -0.93 -0.64
CA GLY A 36 9.75 -1.79 0.52
C GLY A 36 10.51 -1.08 1.64
N ARG A 37 10.91 -1.85 2.66
CA ARG A 37 11.62 -1.34 3.87
C ARG A 37 12.89 -0.56 3.51
N ASP A 38 13.71 -1.14 2.64
CA ASP A 38 15.02 -0.57 2.25
C ASP A 38 14.96 0.05 0.85
N ARG A 39 13.86 0.76 0.54
CA ARG A 39 13.57 1.38 -0.77
C ARG A 39 13.55 0.39 -1.95
N GLN A 40 13.45 -0.91 -1.67
CA GLN A 40 13.28 -1.91 -2.72
C GLN A 40 12.04 -1.60 -3.56
N ARG A 41 12.18 -1.59 -4.88
CA ARG A 41 11.08 -1.36 -5.83
C ARG A 41 10.26 -2.65 -5.93
N ARG A 42 9.02 -2.64 -5.44
CA ARG A 42 8.11 -3.78 -5.48
C ARG A 42 6.77 -3.40 -6.11
N LYS A 43 5.95 -4.40 -6.43
CA LYS A 43 4.55 -4.20 -6.84
C LYS A 43 3.57 -4.18 -5.69
N SER A 44 3.98 -4.64 -4.51
CA SER A 44 3.15 -4.59 -3.31
C SER A 44 3.99 -4.54 -2.05
N ARG A 45 3.34 -4.17 -0.95
CA ARG A 45 3.87 -4.21 0.40
C ARG A 45 2.75 -4.61 1.37
N THR A 46 3.08 -5.50 2.29
CA THR A 46 2.16 -5.96 3.32
C THR A 46 2.64 -5.52 4.69
N PHE A 47 1.70 -5.07 5.52
CA PHE A 47 1.95 -4.69 6.92
C PHE A 47 1.15 -5.59 7.85
N THR A 48 1.66 -5.79 9.06
CA THR A 48 0.97 -6.51 10.13
C THR A 48 0.25 -5.59 11.11
N GLN A 49 0.26 -4.28 10.85
CA GLN A 49 -0.47 -3.28 11.63
C GLN A 49 -1.09 -2.27 10.67
N TYR A 50 -2.39 -1.97 10.86
CA TYR A 50 -3.11 -0.97 10.07
C TYR A 50 -2.41 0.39 10.09
N SER A 51 -2.03 0.87 11.27
CA SER A 51 -1.39 2.17 11.47
C SER A 51 -0.07 2.34 10.70
N GLN A 52 0.66 1.25 10.47
CA GLN A 52 1.88 1.28 9.64
C GLN A 52 1.55 1.42 8.15
N ALA A 53 0.52 0.71 7.68
CA ALA A 53 0.06 0.82 6.30
C ALA A 53 -0.51 2.22 6.03
N GLU A 54 -1.31 2.74 6.95
CA GLU A 54 -1.88 4.09 6.87
C GLU A 54 -0.79 5.17 6.82
N ARG A 55 0.21 5.10 7.72
CA ARG A 55 1.36 6.02 7.70
C ARG A 55 2.13 5.94 6.38
N TYR A 56 2.25 4.75 5.79
CA TYR A 56 2.87 4.59 4.48
C TYR A 56 2.06 5.30 3.39
N LEU A 57 0.75 5.05 3.31
CA LEU A 57 -0.14 5.68 2.33
C LEU A 57 -0.10 7.20 2.45
N ALA A 58 -0.24 7.73 3.67
CA ALA A 58 -0.18 9.17 3.95
C ALA A 58 1.16 9.79 3.55
N LYS A 59 2.29 9.13 3.88
CA LYS A 59 3.63 9.59 3.49
C LYS A 59 3.81 9.67 1.97
N HIS A 60 3.12 8.81 1.23
CA HIS A 60 3.17 8.75 -0.23
C HIS A 60 2.02 9.51 -0.92
N GLY A 61 1.19 10.21 -0.14
CA GLY A 61 0.11 11.06 -0.65
C GLY A 61 -1.09 10.29 -1.21
N PHE A 62 -1.19 8.98 -0.96
CA PHE A 62 -2.34 8.20 -1.42
C PHE A 62 -3.56 8.52 -0.56
N ARG A 63 -4.69 8.81 -1.23
CA ARG A 63 -6.00 9.08 -0.64
C ARG A 63 -7.04 8.22 -1.35
N ALA A 64 -8.13 7.90 -0.65
CA ALA A 64 -9.28 7.25 -1.30
C ALA A 64 -9.76 8.14 -2.46
N ASP A 65 -10.11 7.50 -3.57
CA ASP A 65 -10.71 8.18 -4.71
C ASP A 65 -12.16 8.59 -4.47
#